data_AF-A0A2G6EX80-F1
#
_entry.id   AF-A0A2G6EX80-F1
#
_cell.length_a   1.000
_cell.length_b   1.000
_cell.length_c   1.000
_cell.angle_alpha   90.00
_cell.angle_beta   90.00
_cell.angle_gamma   90.00
#
_symmetry.space_group_name_H-M   'P 1'
#
loop_
_entity.id
_entity.type
_entity.pdbx_description
1 polymer ?
#
loop_
_entity_poly.entity_id
_entity_poly.type
_entity_poly.pdbx_seq_one_letter_code
_entity_poly.pdbx_strand_id
1 'polypeptide(L)'
;MIDDKTTHLNLPKPHVNNLLSEDVERLRQGLDLIDSALHQISQSSTQPIADLQNEVARLNPLVEQLKTLSQTALFIPESTQVTRNAAGEISTVTEVIDGQSRITEILQRDDDRVVQYAITYLGQTTTYTINRNAGGDITGITSS
;
A
#
# COMPACT_ATOMS: atom_id res chain seq x y z
N MET A 1 -22.21 23.23 52.08
CA MET A 1 -22.56 22.26 51.03
C MET A 1 -21.35 21.37 50.80
N ILE A 2 -21.52 20.05 50.78
CA ILE A 2 -20.42 19.10 50.54
C ILE A 2 -20.24 18.96 49.01
N ASP A 3 -19.01 19.13 48.52
CA ASP A 3 -18.66 19.11 47.08
C ASP A 3 -17.67 17.98 46.76
N ASP A 4 -18.03 16.75 47.13
CA ASP A 4 -17.21 15.58 46.81
C ASP A 4 -17.23 15.31 45.32
N LYS A 5 -16.07 14.93 44.75
CA LYS A 5 -15.91 14.67 43.32
C LYS A 5 -15.40 13.28 43.03
N THR A 6 -15.60 12.80 41.81
CA THR A 6 -14.98 11.56 41.33
C THR A 6 -13.47 11.74 41.15
N THR A 7 -12.69 10.72 41.50
CA THR A 7 -11.22 10.80 41.58
C THR A 7 -10.55 11.13 40.25
N HIS A 8 -11.14 10.72 39.12
CA HIS A 8 -10.50 10.85 37.80
C HIS A 8 -11.24 11.78 36.84
N LEU A 9 -12.55 11.96 37.05
CA LEU A 9 -13.39 12.75 36.13
C LEU A 9 -13.83 14.08 36.76
N ASN A 10 -13.47 14.31 38.04
CA ASN A 10 -13.82 15.49 38.81
C ASN A 10 -15.33 15.82 38.77
N LEU A 11 -16.17 14.80 38.57
CA LEU A 11 -17.62 14.94 38.46
C LEU A 11 -18.22 15.13 39.85
N PRO A 12 -19.20 16.02 40.03
CA PRO A 12 -19.86 16.24 41.31
C PRO A 12 -20.59 14.96 41.76
N LYS A 13 -20.38 14.55 43.01
CA LYS A 13 -21.08 13.42 43.62
C LYS A 13 -22.29 13.91 44.43
N PRO A 14 -23.42 13.17 44.41
CA PRO A 14 -24.49 13.35 45.39
C PRO A 14 -23.99 13.05 46.80
N HIS A 15 -24.52 13.73 47.82
CA HIS A 15 -24.16 13.46 49.21
C HIS A 15 -25.42 13.47 50.09
N VAL A 16 -25.53 12.49 50.99
CA VAL A 16 -26.68 12.30 51.91
C VAL A 16 -27.00 13.51 52.83
N ASN A 17 -26.08 14.48 52.91
CA ASN A 17 -26.20 15.68 53.74
C ASN A 17 -26.49 16.95 52.91
N ASN A 18 -26.54 16.84 51.58
CA ASN A 18 -26.96 17.92 50.70
C ASN A 18 -28.49 17.90 50.55
N LEU A 19 -29.06 19.04 50.15
CA LEU A 19 -30.48 19.07 49.81
C LEU A 19 -30.72 18.31 48.50
N LEU A 20 -31.87 17.65 48.37
CA LEU A 20 -32.24 16.93 47.15
C LEU A 20 -32.19 17.84 45.91
N SER A 21 -32.61 19.10 46.03
CA SER A 21 -32.56 20.07 44.93
C SER A 21 -31.13 20.36 44.45
N GLU A 22 -30.15 20.32 45.36
CA GLU A 22 -28.74 20.57 45.03
C GLU A 22 -28.12 19.34 44.36
N ASP A 23 -28.45 18.15 44.86
CA ASP A 23 -27.97 16.89 44.28
C ASP A 23 -28.58 16.62 42.90
N VAL A 24 -29.84 17.02 42.66
CA VAL A 24 -30.46 16.96 41.32
C VAL A 24 -29.70 17.85 40.32
N GLU A 25 -29.33 19.07 40.72
CA GLU A 25 -28.57 19.98 39.87
C GLU A 25 -27.14 19.47 39.62
N ARG A 26 -26.50 18.85 40.62
CA ARG A 26 -25.20 18.19 40.48
C ARG A 26 -25.24 17.02 39.49
N LEU A 27 -26.30 16.19 39.56
CA LEU A 27 -26.50 15.10 38.61
C LEU A 27 -26.69 15.63 37.18
N ARG A 28 -27.46 16.70 37.01
CA ARG A 28 -27.65 17.36 35.71
C ARG A 28 -26.30 17.82 35.13
N GLN A 29 -25.49 18.52 35.93
CA GLN A 29 -24.16 18.94 35.53
C GLN A 29 -23.22 17.77 35.21
N GLY A 30 -23.29 16.68 35.99
CA GLY A 30 -22.53 15.47 35.72
C GLY A 30 -22.89 14.83 34.39
N LEU A 31 -24.19 14.77 34.05
CA LEU A 31 -24.67 14.25 32.78
C LEU A 31 -24.25 15.13 31.60
N ASP A 32 -24.34 16.46 31.73
CA ASP A 32 -23.88 17.40 30.70
C ASP A 32 -22.38 17.23 30.38
N LEU A 33 -21.56 17.02 31.42
CA LEU A 33 -20.11 16.78 31.25
C LEU A 33 -19.82 15.44 30.59
N ILE A 34 -20.57 14.39 30.93
CA ILE A 34 -20.42 13.07 30.30
C ILE A 34 -20.81 13.15 28.82
N ASP A 35 -21.92 13.79 28.48
CA ASP A 35 -22.37 13.96 27.10
C ASP A 35 -21.33 14.73 26.27
N SER A 36 -20.82 15.84 26.82
CA SER A 36 -19.75 16.62 26.21
C SER A 36 -18.49 15.81 25.95
N ALA A 37 -18.07 14.98 26.92
CA ALA A 37 -16.90 14.11 26.79
C ALA A 37 -17.10 13.01 25.73
N LEU A 38 -18.28 12.38 25.69
CA LEU A 38 -18.62 11.37 24.68
C LEU A 38 -18.68 11.97 23.27
N HIS A 39 -19.20 13.19 23.14
CA HIS A 39 -19.23 13.92 21.88
C HIS A 39 -17.82 14.24 21.37
N GLN A 40 -16.91 14.68 22.26
CA GLN A 40 -15.51 14.93 21.92
C GLN A 40 -14.80 13.65 21.47
N ILE A 41 -14.96 12.53 22.20
CA ILE A 41 -14.37 11.24 21.83
C ILE A 41 -14.83 10.80 20.43
N SER A 42 -16.13 10.97 20.12
CA SER A 42 -16.71 10.61 18.82
C SER A 42 -16.12 11.45 17.68
N GLN A 43 -15.89 12.75 17.89
CA GLN A 43 -15.23 13.62 16.92
C GLN A 43 -13.74 13.29 16.75
N SER A 44 -13.01 13.10 17.85
CA SER A 44 -11.59 12.76 17.83
C SER A 44 -11.31 11.39 17.20
N SER A 45 -12.27 10.46 17.22
CA SER A 45 -12.11 9.15 16.58
C SER A 45 -12.28 9.19 15.06
N THR A 46 -13.05 10.15 14.55
CA THR A 46 -13.44 10.21 13.12
C THR A 46 -12.43 11.01 12.29
N GLN A 47 -11.89 12.09 12.86
CA GLN A 47 -10.94 12.96 12.18
C GLN A 47 -9.64 12.26 11.70
N PRO A 48 -8.91 11.51 12.55
CA PRO A 48 -7.66 10.88 12.13
C PRO A 48 -7.86 9.78 11.09
N ILE A 49 -9.04 9.13 11.06
CA ILE A 49 -9.37 8.12 10.04
C ILE A 49 -9.54 8.79 8.67
N ALA A 50 -10.26 9.91 8.61
CA ALA A 50 -10.45 10.65 7.36
C ALA A 50 -9.12 11.19 6.81
N ASP A 51 -8.25 11.70 7.69
CA ASP A 51 -6.93 12.21 7.30
C ASP A 51 -6.03 11.10 6.74
N LEU A 52 -6.02 9.91 7.37
CA LEU A 52 -5.29 8.75 6.87
C LEU A 52 -5.83 8.25 5.53
N GLN A 53 -7.16 8.24 5.35
CA GLN A 53 -7.78 7.86 4.08
C GLN A 53 -7.38 8.80 2.94
N ASN A 54 -7.33 10.10 3.21
CA ASN A 54 -6.88 11.10 2.24
C ASN A 54 -5.40 10.91 1.87
N GLU A 55 -4.54 10.60 2.84
CA GLU A 55 -3.12 10.37 2.58
C GLU A 55 -2.90 9.08 1.77
N VAL A 56 -3.62 8.00 2.07
CA VAL A 56 -3.60 6.77 1.26
C VAL A 56 -4.04 7.05 -0.18
N ALA A 57 -5.12 7.81 -0.37
CA ALA A 57 -5.59 8.19 -1.69
C ALA A 57 -4.55 9.02 -2.47
N ARG A 58 -3.76 9.85 -1.77
CA ARG A 58 -2.67 10.65 -2.35
C ARG A 58 -1.45 9.80 -2.72
N LEU A 59 -1.10 8.80 -1.91
CA LEU A 59 0.10 7.97 -2.11
C LEU A 59 -0.10 6.89 -3.17
N ASN A 60 -1.31 6.32 -3.29
CA ASN A 60 -1.61 5.27 -4.27
C ASN A 60 -1.17 5.60 -5.71
N PRO A 61 -1.52 6.77 -6.31
CA PRO A 61 -1.08 7.08 -7.67
C PRO A 61 0.44 7.25 -7.79
N LEU A 62 1.13 7.73 -6.74
CA LEU A 62 2.59 7.87 -6.75
C LEU A 62 3.29 6.50 -6.73
N VAL A 63 2.76 5.55 -5.97
CA VAL A 63 3.25 4.16 -5.96
C VAL A 63 3.10 3.52 -7.35
N GLU A 64 1.98 3.73 -8.03
CA GLU A 64 1.78 3.20 -9.39
C GLU A 64 2.69 3.87 -10.43
N GLN A 65 2.96 5.17 -10.28
CA GLN A 65 3.93 5.86 -11.14
C GLN A 65 5.36 5.35 -10.93
N LEU A 66 5.78 5.16 -9.67
CA LEU A 66 7.10 4.61 -9.36
C LEU A 66 7.27 3.20 -9.92
N LYS A 67 6.24 2.35 -9.83
CA LYS A 67 6.25 1.03 -10.47
C LYS A 67 6.49 1.13 -11.98
N THR A 68 5.73 1.99 -12.67
CA THR A 68 5.89 2.18 -14.13
C THR A 68 7.29 2.69 -14.50
N LEU A 69 7.81 3.68 -13.78
CA LEU A 69 9.16 4.21 -14.00
C LEU A 69 10.23 3.15 -13.76
N SER A 70 10.07 2.37 -12.69
CA SER A 70 10.99 1.27 -12.38
C SER A 70 10.96 0.12 -13.40
N GLN A 71 9.94 0.04 -14.25
CA GLN A 71 9.89 -0.98 -15.32
C GLN A 71 10.49 -0.48 -16.64
N THR A 72 10.47 0.84 -16.85
CA THR A 72 10.85 1.47 -18.13
C THR A 72 12.22 2.14 -18.09
N ALA A 73 12.79 2.35 -16.91
CA ALA A 73 14.13 2.87 -16.78
C ALA A 73 15.18 1.89 -17.33
N LEU A 74 16.20 2.44 -17.98
CA LEU A 74 17.36 1.68 -18.43
C LEU A 74 18.27 1.45 -17.22
N PHE A 75 18.33 0.20 -16.73
CA PHE A 75 19.17 -0.15 -15.59
C PHE A 75 20.52 -0.69 -16.03
N ILE A 76 21.55 -0.43 -15.21
CA ILE A 76 22.83 -1.12 -15.30
C ILE A 76 22.77 -2.25 -14.25
N PRO A 77 22.81 -3.52 -14.67
CA PRO A 77 22.75 -4.63 -13.73
C PRO A 77 24.05 -4.75 -12.93
N GLU A 78 23.92 -5.08 -11.64
CA GLU A 78 25.03 -5.38 -10.72
C GLU A 78 25.66 -6.73 -11.05
N SER A 79 24.83 -7.69 -11.49
CA SER A 79 25.26 -8.98 -11.97
C SER A 79 24.29 -9.54 -13.01
N THR A 80 24.78 -10.46 -13.83
CA THR A 80 23.99 -11.15 -14.85
C THR A 80 24.35 -12.63 -14.85
N GLN A 81 23.34 -13.48 -14.72
CA GLN A 81 23.43 -14.94 -14.85
C GLN A 81 22.63 -15.39 -16.07
N VAL A 82 23.17 -16.33 -16.84
CA VAL A 82 22.49 -16.93 -17.99
C VAL A 82 22.36 -18.43 -17.76
N THR A 83 21.14 -18.95 -17.88
CA THR A 83 20.87 -20.39 -17.82
C THR A 83 20.50 -20.89 -19.21
N ARG A 84 20.99 -22.08 -19.54
CA ARG A 84 20.72 -22.75 -20.82
C ARG A 84 19.86 -23.99 -20.62
N ASN A 85 19.03 -24.32 -21.60
CA ASN A 85 18.25 -25.56 -21.62
C ASN A 85 19.15 -26.77 -21.98
N ALA A 86 18.56 -27.97 -22.05
CA ALA A 86 19.27 -29.20 -22.40
C ALA A 86 19.86 -29.19 -23.84
N ALA A 87 19.30 -28.37 -24.73
CA ALA A 87 19.81 -28.15 -26.08
C ALA A 87 20.95 -27.09 -26.13
N GLY A 88 21.29 -26.48 -24.98
CA GLY A 88 22.33 -25.46 -24.89
C GLY A 88 21.88 -24.04 -25.27
N GLU A 89 20.59 -23.83 -25.52
CA GLU A 89 20.04 -22.51 -25.84
C GLU A 89 19.74 -21.71 -24.57
N ILE A 90 19.78 -20.39 -24.64
CA ILE A 90 19.40 -19.54 -23.49
C ILE A 90 17.93 -19.78 -23.14
N SER A 91 17.69 -20.17 -21.88
CA SER A 91 16.36 -20.37 -21.31
C SER A 91 15.98 -19.21 -20.40
N THR A 92 16.90 -18.76 -19.55
CA THR A 92 16.68 -17.61 -18.66
C THR A 92 17.90 -16.71 -18.58
N VAL A 93 17.67 -15.41 -18.38
CA VAL A 93 18.66 -14.42 -17.99
C VAL A 93 18.20 -13.77 -16.70
N THR A 94 18.99 -13.86 -15.64
CA THR A 94 18.70 -13.23 -14.36
C THR A 94 19.69 -12.11 -14.13
N GLU A 95 19.16 -10.90 -13.98
CA GLU A 95 19.93 -9.71 -13.64
C GLU A 95 19.60 -9.29 -12.21
N VAL A 96 20.57 -8.72 -11.50
CA VAL A 96 20.33 -8.06 -10.21
C VAL A 96 20.42 -6.55 -10.41
N ILE A 97 19.35 -5.85 -10.05
CA ILE A 97 19.22 -4.40 -10.15
C ILE A 97 18.72 -3.91 -8.79
N ASP A 98 19.49 -3.03 -8.14
CA ASP A 98 19.19 -2.51 -6.79
C ASP A 98 18.91 -3.65 -5.78
N GLY A 99 19.68 -4.73 -5.86
CA GLY A 99 19.49 -5.93 -5.03
C GLY A 99 18.24 -6.77 -5.33
N GLN A 100 17.45 -6.42 -6.35
CA GLN A 100 16.27 -7.16 -6.79
C GLN A 100 16.54 -7.95 -8.08
N SER A 101 16.02 -9.17 -8.16
CA SER A 101 16.16 -9.98 -9.38
C SER A 101 15.18 -9.55 -10.47
N ARG A 102 15.71 -9.22 -11.65
CA ARG A 102 14.98 -9.11 -12.91
C ARG A 102 15.23 -10.36 -13.73
N ILE A 103 14.19 -11.16 -13.93
CA ILE A 103 14.29 -12.46 -14.61
C ILE A 103 13.66 -12.33 -15.99
N THR A 104 14.45 -12.56 -17.04
CA THR A 104 13.96 -12.73 -18.41
C THR A 104 13.88 -14.22 -18.72
N GLU A 105 12.69 -14.74 -18.99
CA GLU A 105 12.45 -16.13 -19.38
C GLU A 105 12.06 -16.20 -20.85
N ILE A 106 12.72 -17.07 -21.62
CA ILE A 106 12.34 -17.33 -23.01
C ILE A 106 11.20 -18.35 -23.01
N LEU A 107 10.01 -17.91 -23.45
CA LEU A 107 8.80 -18.71 -23.44
C LEU A 107 8.60 -19.50 -24.73
N GLN A 108 8.90 -18.87 -25.87
CA GLN A 108 8.70 -19.48 -27.17
C GLN A 108 9.80 -19.08 -28.16
N ARG A 109 10.24 -20.09 -28.92
CA ARG A 109 11.10 -19.94 -30.09
C ARG A 109 10.41 -20.46 -31.34
N ASP A 110 10.79 -19.89 -32.48
CA ASP A 110 10.45 -20.37 -33.82
C ASP A 110 11.71 -20.24 -34.68
N ASP A 111 12.10 -21.32 -35.36
CA ASP A 111 13.33 -21.40 -36.17
C ASP A 111 14.57 -20.79 -35.47
N ASP A 112 14.87 -21.27 -34.25
CA ASP A 112 15.94 -20.81 -33.34
C ASP A 112 15.86 -19.34 -32.88
N ARG A 113 14.82 -18.61 -33.27
CA ARG A 113 14.61 -17.19 -32.89
C ARG A 113 13.62 -17.09 -31.75
N VAL A 114 13.88 -16.18 -30.81
CA VAL A 114 12.92 -15.85 -29.75
C VAL A 114 11.70 -15.16 -30.34
N VAL A 115 10.52 -15.71 -30.09
CA VAL A 115 9.22 -15.12 -30.48
C VAL A 115 8.52 -14.52 -29.27
N GLN A 116 8.66 -15.15 -28.11
CA GLN A 116 8.04 -14.68 -26.88
C GLN A 116 8.99 -14.84 -25.69
N TYR A 117 9.02 -13.84 -24.84
CA TYR A 117 9.74 -13.87 -23.57
C TYR A 117 8.95 -13.13 -22.48
N ALA A 118 9.12 -13.51 -21.23
CA ALA A 118 8.58 -12.79 -20.10
C ALA A 118 9.69 -12.12 -19.31
N ILE A 119 9.40 -10.94 -18.76
CA ILE A 119 10.24 -10.31 -17.75
C ILE A 119 9.46 -10.28 -16.44
N THR A 120 10.02 -10.88 -15.40
CA THR A 120 9.56 -10.73 -14.03
C THR A 120 10.47 -9.78 -13.27
N TYR A 121 9.93 -8.67 -12.78
CA TYR A 121 10.66 -7.69 -11.97
C TYR A 121 9.73 -7.04 -10.95
N LEU A 122 10.23 -6.83 -9.72
CA LEU A 122 9.45 -6.28 -8.60
C LEU A 122 8.10 -6.99 -8.37
N GLY A 123 8.08 -8.31 -8.54
CA GLY A 123 6.90 -9.14 -8.36
C GLY A 123 5.84 -9.04 -9.47
N GLN A 124 6.12 -8.31 -10.55
CA GLN A 124 5.25 -8.23 -11.73
C GLN A 124 5.89 -8.96 -12.91
N THR A 125 5.07 -9.66 -13.69
CA THR A 125 5.50 -10.34 -14.91
C THR A 125 4.83 -9.70 -16.10
N THR A 126 5.62 -9.29 -17.10
CA THR A 126 5.15 -8.77 -18.38
C THR A 126 5.63 -9.69 -19.49
N THR A 127 4.72 -10.14 -20.35
CA THR A 127 5.05 -10.99 -21.49
C THR A 127 5.21 -10.14 -22.73
N TYR A 128 6.30 -10.34 -23.47
CA TYR A 128 6.62 -9.62 -24.70
C TYR A 128 6.60 -10.58 -25.88
N THR A 129 5.92 -10.17 -26.94
CA THR A 129 5.88 -10.88 -28.24
C THR A 129 6.63 -10.06 -29.27
N ILE A 130 7.61 -10.69 -29.94
CA ILE A 130 8.41 -10.08 -30.98
C ILE A 130 7.77 -10.36 -32.34
N ASN A 131 7.23 -9.32 -32.96
CA ASN A 131 6.63 -9.39 -34.28
C ASN A 131 7.70 -9.21 -35.36
N ARG A 132 7.63 -10.03 -36.41
CA ARG A 132 8.56 -9.98 -37.53
C ARG A 132 7.83 -9.96 -38.87
N ASN A 133 8.46 -9.39 -39.89
CA ASN A 133 8.00 -9.50 -41.27
C ASN A 133 8.39 -10.87 -41.87
N ALA A 134 7.95 -11.15 -43.10
CA ALA A 134 8.32 -12.37 -43.82
C ALA A 134 9.83 -12.48 -44.15
N GLY A 135 10.56 -11.36 -44.15
CA GLY A 135 12.03 -11.33 -44.29
C GLY A 135 12.77 -11.66 -42.98
N GLY A 136 12.05 -11.78 -41.86
CA GLY A 136 12.60 -12.09 -40.55
C GLY A 136 13.08 -10.86 -39.75
N ASP A 137 12.86 -9.64 -40.23
CA ASP A 137 13.18 -8.41 -39.51
C ASP A 137 12.14 -8.13 -38.43
N ILE A 138 12.58 -7.56 -37.30
CA ILE A 138 11.68 -7.14 -36.22
C ILE A 138 10.86 -5.93 -36.69
N THR A 139 9.54 -6.07 -36.67
CA THR A 139 8.58 -5.01 -37.02
C THR A 139 7.95 -4.37 -35.80
N GLY A 140 8.00 -5.02 -34.64
CA GLY A 140 7.53 -4.45 -33.39
C GLY A 140 7.64 -5.42 -32.23
N ILE A 141 7.48 -4.90 -31.02
CA ILE A 141 7.39 -5.68 -29.79
C ILE A 141 6.11 -5.25 -29.08
N THR A 142 5.24 -6.21 -28.77
CA THR A 142 3.99 -5.97 -28.03
C THR A 142 4.06 -6.63 -26.66
N SER A 143 3.52 -5.98 -25.63
CA SER A 143 3.49 -6.51 -24.26
C SER A 143 2.06 -6.79 -23.79
N SER A 144 1.90 -7.81 -22.94
CA SER A 144 0.66 -8.17 -22.25
C SER A 144 0.91 -8.54 -20.80
#